data_AF-A0A010RZ42-F1
#
_entry.id   AF-A0A010RZ42-F1
#
_cell.length_a   1.000
_cell.length_b   1.000
_cell.length_c   1.000
_cell.angle_alpha   90.00
_cell.angle_beta   90.00
_cell.angle_gamma   90.00
#
_symmetry.space_group_name_H-M   'P 1'
#
loop_
_entity.id
_entity.type
_entity.pdbx_description
1 polymer ?
#
loop_
_entity_poly.entity_id
_entity_poly.type
_entity_poly.pdbx_seq_one_letter_code
_entity_poly.pdbx_strand_id
1 'polypeptide(L)'
;MCGSGPTDTSNSVLSTTSSFEVTAPEPSSGKLPEVVSNRIWSYESPTPGFEAIKGYLSFYADPWNCFVDGEAVQPQPGDFYGGWVTSEIDGIVKGAHGNWDPVV
;
A
#
# COMPACT_ATOMS: atom_id res chain seq x y z
N MET A 1 -4.36 3.36 -5.51
CA MET A 1 -3.52 4.41 -4.88
C MET A 1 -2.77 3.80 -3.72
N CYS A 2 -1.53 4.19 -3.46
CA CYS A 2 -0.82 3.73 -2.26
C CYS A 2 -1.08 4.77 -1.16
N GLY A 3 -1.69 4.32 -0.06
CA GLY A 3 -2.06 5.19 1.06
C GLY A 3 -1.68 4.51 2.36
N SER A 4 -1.73 5.24 3.48
CA SER A 4 -1.63 4.59 4.78
C SER A 4 -2.79 3.61 4.94
N GLY A 5 -2.48 2.37 5.35
CA GLY A 5 -3.49 1.34 5.51
C GLY A 5 -4.51 1.67 6.60
N PRO A 6 -5.55 0.84 6.76
CA PRO A 6 -6.60 1.05 7.77
C PRO A 6 -6.11 1.10 9.23
N THR A 7 -4.86 0.74 9.51
CA THR A 7 -4.21 0.86 10.82
C THR A 7 -3.74 2.28 11.14
N ASP A 8 -3.63 3.15 10.13
CA ASP A 8 -3.27 4.56 10.32
C ASP A 8 -4.53 5.41 10.48
N THR A 9 -4.93 5.63 11.74
CA THR A 9 -6.07 6.47 12.11
C THR A 9 -5.80 7.98 11.96
N SER A 10 -4.60 8.38 11.55
CA SER A 10 -4.24 9.79 11.42
C SER A 10 -4.63 10.43 10.08
N ASN A 11 -5.08 9.63 9.10
CA ASN A 11 -5.48 10.15 7.79
C ASN A 11 -6.95 10.62 7.76
N SER A 12 -7.14 11.91 7.48
CA SER A 12 -8.43 12.64 7.40
C SER A 12 -9.38 12.20 6.27
N VAL A 13 -9.09 11.10 5.58
CA VAL A 13 -9.84 10.59 4.41
C VAL A 13 -10.99 9.64 4.83
N LEU A 14 -11.05 9.25 6.10
CA LEU A 14 -11.86 8.11 6.53
C LEU A 14 -13.31 8.46 6.89
N SER A 15 -14.27 7.74 6.29
CA SER A 15 -15.58 7.45 6.90
C SER A 15 -15.93 5.94 6.92
N THR A 16 -15.43 5.09 6.00
CA THR A 16 -15.44 3.60 6.13
C THR A 16 -14.44 2.96 5.18
N THR A 17 -13.70 1.94 5.64
CA THR A 17 -12.72 1.16 4.86
C THR A 17 -13.15 -0.31 4.78
N SER A 18 -13.07 -0.91 3.60
CA SER A 18 -13.23 -2.35 3.40
C SER A 18 -11.88 -2.99 3.12
N SER A 19 -11.54 -4.07 3.83
CA SER A 19 -10.31 -4.85 3.61
C SER A 19 -10.58 -6.05 2.71
N PHE A 20 -9.58 -6.42 1.90
CA PHE A 20 -9.66 -7.56 0.99
C PHE A 20 -8.53 -8.56 1.25
N GLU A 21 -8.81 -9.83 0.98
CA GLU A 21 -7.82 -10.92 0.95
C GLU A 21 -7.62 -11.37 -0.48
N VAL A 22 -6.37 -11.61 -0.88
CA VAL A 22 -6.04 -12.12 -2.21
C VAL A 22 -5.34 -13.46 -2.08
N THR A 23 -5.79 -14.42 -2.87
CA THR A 23 -5.21 -15.76 -2.94
C THR A 23 -4.46 -15.89 -4.26
N ALA A 24 -3.18 -16.26 -4.20
CA ALA A 24 -2.39 -16.52 -5.41
C ALA A 24 -2.95 -17.73 -6.18
N PRO A 25 -2.84 -17.79 -7.52
CA PRO A 25 -3.21 -18.99 -8.27
C PRO A 25 -2.42 -20.21 -7.79
N GLU A 26 -3.07 -21.37 -7.79
CA GLU A 26 -2.52 -22.64 -7.28
C GLU A 26 -1.09 -22.87 -7.82
N PRO A 27 -0.08 -22.98 -6.94
CA PRO A 27 1.28 -23.22 -7.40
C PRO A 27 1.40 -24.65 -7.93
N SER A 28 2.19 -24.83 -9.00
CA SER A 28 2.42 -26.14 -9.63
C SER A 28 3.09 -27.18 -8.72
N SER A 29 3.49 -26.79 -7.50
CA SER A 29 4.32 -27.57 -6.57
C SER A 29 3.55 -28.25 -5.43
N GLY A 30 2.21 -28.26 -5.44
CA GLY A 30 1.42 -28.91 -4.38
C GLY A 30 1.44 -28.18 -3.03
N LYS A 31 1.98 -26.95 -3.00
CA LYS A 31 1.83 -26.02 -1.88
C LYS A 31 0.40 -25.47 -1.92
N LEU A 32 -0.27 -25.36 -0.77
CA LEU A 32 -1.55 -24.66 -0.70
C LEU A 32 -1.39 -23.22 -1.19
N PRO A 33 -2.42 -22.63 -1.81
CA PRO A 33 -2.33 -21.28 -2.31
C PRO A 33 -2.10 -20.32 -1.14
N GLU A 34 -1.20 -19.37 -1.33
CA GLU A 34 -0.84 -18.41 -0.31
C GLU A 34 -1.92 -17.32 -0.24
N VAL A 35 -2.53 -17.16 0.95
CA VAL A 35 -3.52 -16.11 1.23
C VAL A 35 -2.78 -14.92 1.82
N VAL A 36 -2.92 -13.77 1.17
CA VAL A 36 -2.37 -12.49 1.63
C VAL A 36 -3.52 -11.63 2.15
N SER A 37 -3.51 -11.36 3.46
CA SER A 37 -4.54 -10.57 4.15
C SER A 37 -4.03 -9.18 4.53
N ASN A 38 -4.94 -8.22 4.70
CA ASN A 38 -4.65 -6.85 5.19
C ASN A 38 -3.68 -6.03 4.32
N ARG A 39 -3.51 -6.39 3.05
CA ARG A 39 -2.63 -5.67 2.12
C ARG A 39 -3.37 -4.81 1.09
N ILE A 40 -4.70 -4.97 0.97
CA ILE A 40 -5.54 -4.23 0.03
C ILE A 40 -6.80 -3.73 0.75
N TRP A 41 -7.22 -2.52 0.44
CA TRP A 41 -8.45 -1.92 0.95
C TRP A 41 -9.08 -0.95 -0.06
N SER A 42 -10.30 -0.49 0.22
CA SER A 42 -10.98 0.57 -0.53
C SER A 42 -11.68 1.56 0.40
N TYR A 43 -11.86 2.79 -0.08
CA TYR A 43 -12.64 3.83 0.59
C TYR A 43 -14.06 3.83 0.02
N GLU A 44 -15.00 3.17 0.70
CA GLU A 44 -16.39 3.04 0.21
C GLU A 44 -17.24 4.27 0.54
N SER A 45 -16.85 4.97 1.60
CA SER A 45 -17.42 6.22 2.06
C SER A 45 -16.29 7.21 2.31
N PRO A 46 -15.69 7.81 1.26
CA PRO A 46 -14.67 8.84 1.44
C PRO A 46 -15.26 10.13 2.01
N THR A 47 -14.44 10.90 2.72
CA THR A 47 -14.83 12.24 3.22
C THR A 47 -15.04 13.25 2.08
N PRO A 48 -15.80 14.33 2.31
CA PRO A 48 -16.04 15.34 1.27
C PRO A 48 -14.76 15.88 0.65
N GLY A 49 -14.70 15.94 -0.68
CA GLY A 49 -13.51 16.31 -1.45
C GLY A 49 -12.66 15.13 -1.95
N PHE A 50 -12.92 13.91 -1.47
CA PHE A 50 -12.24 12.68 -1.90
C PHE A 50 -13.17 11.70 -2.62
N GLU A 51 -14.33 12.14 -3.11
CA GLU A 51 -15.33 11.27 -3.76
C GLU A 51 -14.78 10.55 -4.99
N ALA A 52 -13.78 11.15 -5.65
CA ALA A 52 -13.13 10.60 -6.85
C ALA A 52 -12.45 9.23 -6.62
N ILE A 53 -12.08 8.90 -5.39
CA ILE A 53 -11.40 7.63 -5.07
C ILE A 53 -12.38 6.56 -4.55
N LYS A 54 -13.69 6.84 -4.52
CA LYS A 54 -14.69 5.89 -4.02
C LYS A 54 -14.65 4.58 -4.81
N GLY A 55 -14.53 3.46 -4.09
CA GLY A 55 -14.50 2.11 -4.67
C GLY A 55 -13.21 1.76 -5.40
N TYR A 56 -12.22 2.66 -5.44
CA TYR A 56 -10.89 2.33 -5.97
C TYR A 56 -10.10 1.54 -4.93
N LEU A 57 -9.31 0.59 -5.42
CA LEU A 57 -8.41 -0.18 -4.58
C LEU A 57 -7.15 0.62 -4.21
N SER A 58 -6.79 0.48 -2.95
CA SER A 58 -5.54 0.92 -2.36
C SER A 58 -4.82 -0.26 -1.75
N PHE A 59 -3.49 -0.26 -1.78
CA PHE A 59 -2.71 -1.40 -1.33
C PHE A 59 -1.29 -0.99 -0.94
N TYR A 60 -0.65 -1.83 -0.11
CA TYR A 60 0.80 -1.79 0.12
C TYR A 60 1.52 -2.39 -1.08
N ALA A 61 2.57 -1.76 -1.59
CA ALA A 61 3.32 -2.27 -2.74
C ALA A 61 3.89 -3.67 -2.47
N ASP A 62 4.41 -3.93 -1.27
CA ASP A 62 4.74 -5.29 -0.81
C ASP A 62 3.46 -6.05 -0.39
N PRO A 63 3.23 -7.32 -0.82
CA PRO A 63 4.14 -8.23 -1.52
C PRO A 63 3.93 -8.32 -3.05
N TRP A 64 3.33 -7.31 -3.68
CA TRP A 64 2.94 -7.37 -5.08
C TRP A 64 4.06 -6.95 -6.03
N ASN A 65 4.09 -7.55 -7.21
CA ASN A 65 4.93 -7.06 -8.31
C ASN A 65 4.25 -5.86 -8.96
N CYS A 66 4.70 -4.66 -8.62
CA CYS A 66 4.15 -3.40 -9.10
C CYS A 66 5.15 -2.68 -10.00
N PHE A 67 4.63 -2.07 -11.08
CA PHE A 67 5.43 -1.34 -12.05
C PHE A 67 4.79 -0.01 -12.40
N VAL A 68 5.61 1.04 -12.52
CA VAL A 68 5.23 2.35 -13.04
C VAL A 68 6.10 2.63 -14.24
N ASP A 69 5.46 2.89 -15.39
CA ASP A 69 6.15 3.09 -16.67
C ASP A 69 7.17 2.00 -17.03
N GLY A 70 6.90 0.77 -16.58
CA GLY A 70 7.76 -0.40 -16.80
C GLY A 70 8.90 -0.57 -15.78
N GLU A 71 9.09 0.38 -14.86
CA GLU A 71 10.06 0.29 -13.76
C GLU A 71 9.44 -0.39 -12.54
N ALA A 72 10.16 -1.32 -11.93
CA ALA A 72 9.72 -2.00 -10.70
C ALA A 72 9.80 -1.05 -9.50
N VAL A 73 8.66 -0.84 -8.84
CA VAL A 73 8.60 0.02 -7.65
C VAL A 73 9.35 -0.62 -6.48
N GLN A 74 10.04 0.21 -5.68
CA GLN A 74 10.70 -0.21 -4.45
C GLN A 74 9.83 0.18 -3.25
N PRO A 75 9.26 -0.79 -2.51
CA PRO A 75 8.44 -0.50 -1.35
C PRO A 75 9.28 0.14 -0.23
N GLN A 76 8.68 1.10 0.47
CA GLN A 76 9.25 1.66 1.68
C GLN A 76 9.36 0.56 2.75
N PRO A 77 10.49 0.43 3.45
CA PRO A 77 10.64 -0.59 4.49
C PRO A 77 9.63 -0.45 5.63
N GLY A 78 9.16 -1.60 6.13
CA GLY A 78 8.23 -1.70 7.25
C GLY A 78 6.75 -1.78 6.82
N ASP A 79 5.87 -1.87 7.81
CA ASP A 79 4.43 -2.14 7.59
C ASP A 79 3.52 -0.96 7.93
N PHE A 80 4.10 0.18 8.31
CA PHE A 80 3.32 1.35 8.72
C PHE A 80 3.02 2.30 7.56
N TYR A 81 4.03 2.60 6.74
CA TYR A 81 3.88 3.50 5.61
C TYR A 81 3.69 2.68 4.33
N GLY A 82 2.64 3.01 3.57
CA GLY A 82 2.39 2.42 2.24
C GLY A 82 3.20 3.05 1.11
N GLY A 83 4.28 3.76 1.43
CA GLY A 83 5.10 4.44 0.44
C GLY A 83 5.88 3.47 -0.45
N TRP A 84 6.25 3.94 -1.62
CA TRP A 84 7.18 3.29 -2.54
C TRP A 84 7.84 4.36 -3.40
N VAL A 85 8.96 4.00 -4.03
CA VAL A 85 9.70 4.89 -4.93
C VAL A 85 10.07 4.19 -6.24
N THR A 86 10.28 4.98 -7.28
CA THR A 86 11.00 4.62 -8.52
C THR A 86 12.29 5.44 -8.58
N SER A 87 13.18 5.10 -9.51
CA SER A 87 14.51 5.71 -9.67
C SER A 87 14.48 7.21 -9.95
N GLU A 88 13.36 7.71 -10.45
CA GLU A 88 13.10 9.13 -10.73
C GLU A 88 12.65 9.94 -9.50
N ILE A 89 12.29 9.28 -8.39
CA ILE A 89 11.82 9.93 -7.17
C ILE A 89 13.01 10.18 -6.23
N ASP A 90 13.52 11.40 -6.26
CA ASP A 90 14.57 11.87 -5.34
C ASP A 90 13.98 12.26 -3.97
N GLY A 91 14.59 11.79 -2.88
CA GLY A 91 14.23 12.14 -1.51
C GLY A 91 14.62 11.07 -0.49
N ILE A 92 14.57 11.40 0.79
CA ILE A 92 14.79 10.41 1.85
C ILE A 92 13.54 9.54 1.94
N VAL A 93 13.70 8.25 1.65
CA VAL A 93 12.68 7.24 1.92
C VAL A 93 12.49 7.18 3.43
N LYS A 94 11.37 7.73 3.91
CA LYS A 94 11.04 7.74 5.34
C LYS A 94 11.05 6.31 5.88
N GLY A 95 11.42 6.11 7.14
CA GLY A 95 11.44 4.80 7.76
C GLY A 95 12.53 3.83 7.26
N ALA A 96 13.38 4.20 6.29
CA ALA A 96 14.50 3.34 5.87
C ALA A 96 15.46 3.03 7.04
N HIS A 97 15.62 3.98 7.97
CA HIS A 97 16.38 3.81 9.21
C HIS A 97 15.53 4.02 10.48
N GLY A 98 14.19 3.96 10.39
CA GLY A 98 13.29 4.30 11.49
C GLY A 98 13.29 5.81 11.81
N ASN A 99 13.23 6.20 13.09
CA ASN A 99 13.19 7.61 13.53
C ASN A 99 14.53 8.38 13.35
N TRP A 100 15.49 7.80 12.61
CA TRP A 100 16.82 8.36 12.39
C TRP A 100 16.96 9.08 11.04
N ASP A 101 15.90 9.10 10.22
CA ASP A 101 15.91 9.89 9.01
C ASP A 101 15.98 11.38 9.38
N PRO A 102 16.90 12.16 8.79
CA PRO A 102 17.08 13.54 9.20
C PRO A 102 15.80 14.33 8.95
N VAL A 103 15.36 15.05 9.99
CA VAL A 103 14.27 16.01 9.89
C VAL A 103 14.75 17.13 8.96
N VAL A 104 14.17 17.20 7.77
CA VAL A 104 14.30 18.37 6.89
C VAL A 104 13.46 19.52 7.40
#